data_AF-A0AA41SJR0-F1
#
_entry.id   AF-A0AA41SJR0-F1
#
_cell.length_a   1.000
_cell.length_b   1.000
_cell.length_c   1.000
_cell.angle_alpha   90.00
_cell.angle_beta   90.00
_cell.angle_gamma   90.00
#
_symmetry.space_group_name_H-M   'P 1'
#
loop_
_entity.id
_entity.type
_entity.pdbx_description
1 polymer ?
#
loop_
_entity_poly.entity_id
_entity_poly.type
_entity_poly.pdbx_seq_one_letter_code
_entity_poly.pdbx_strand_id
1 'polypeptide(L)'
;MHSCLEYLGAIQWVGEEEKVNEVEEENEKINKEEKKKINKEEGEKVDEASDISGPFIDTLARIIKVVLKTDAKRGRNEGKCTVLKLLFENNGLLKNVNSAETFNKYILSTCQSCLNSLLNLAKEAVKSGYVGSDIAREADNLLWLLDILADRKSAEEFALMWANQQELANLLMKYWHHASSRHLISCITARLLVGIGNGRISAAEETRQVLWLTWFPPLSNDYSCLKKTRLI
;
A
#
# COMPACT_ATOMS: atom_id res chain seq x y z
N MET A 1 -15.42 -4.44 27.51
CA MET A 1 -14.73 -4.05 26.26
C MET A 1 -14.66 -5.16 25.21
N HIS A 2 -15.15 -6.38 25.48
CA HIS A 2 -15.16 -7.49 24.49
C HIS A 2 -16.25 -7.31 23.40
N SER A 3 -17.43 -6.81 23.80
CA SER A 3 -18.62 -6.72 22.94
C SER A 3 -18.51 -5.76 21.75
N CYS A 4 -17.69 -4.70 21.83
CA CYS A 4 -17.49 -3.78 20.70
C CYS A 4 -16.53 -4.34 19.63
N LEU A 5 -15.60 -5.21 20.01
CA LEU A 5 -14.65 -5.84 19.07
C LEU A 5 -15.32 -6.95 18.27
N GLU A 6 -16.19 -7.74 18.91
CA GLU A 6 -17.03 -8.74 18.24
C GLU A 6 -17.96 -8.08 17.21
N TYR A 7 -18.52 -6.92 17.55
CA TYR A 7 -19.35 -6.14 16.61
C TYR A 7 -18.53 -5.67 15.39
N LEU A 8 -17.31 -5.18 15.57
CA LEU A 8 -16.44 -4.78 14.46
C LEU A 8 -15.95 -5.96 13.60
N GLY A 9 -15.78 -7.15 14.20
CA GLY A 9 -15.46 -8.39 13.49
C GLY A 9 -16.60 -8.89 12.59
N ALA A 10 -17.85 -8.65 13.02
CA ALA A 10 -19.07 -9.10 12.35
C ALA A 10 -19.64 -8.14 11.29
N ILE A 11 -19.14 -6.90 11.19
CA ILE A 11 -19.58 -5.95 10.17
C ILE A 11 -19.04 -6.38 8.79
N GLN A 12 -19.94 -6.72 7.87
CA GLN A 12 -19.65 -6.62 6.44
C GLN A 12 -19.63 -5.13 6.09
N TRP A 13 -18.44 -4.59 5.82
CA TRP A 13 -18.24 -3.18 5.50
C TRP A 13 -18.72 -2.85 4.07
N VAL A 14 -19.91 -3.31 3.70
CA VAL A 14 -20.53 -3.05 2.39
C VAL A 14 -21.36 -1.77 2.52
N GLY A 15 -20.84 -0.67 1.98
CA GLY A 15 -21.68 0.48 1.66
C GLY A 15 -22.48 0.16 0.39
N GLU A 16 -23.81 0.22 0.48
CA GLU A 16 -24.83 0.09 -0.58
C GLU A 16 -24.30 0.15 -2.03
N GLU A 17 -23.96 -1.03 -2.59
CA GLU A 17 -23.40 -1.22 -3.94
C GLU A 17 -24.47 -1.43 -5.03
N GLU A 18 -25.70 -0.93 -4.88
CA GLU A 18 -26.74 -1.19 -5.89
C GLU A 18 -26.63 -0.31 -7.16
N LYS A 19 -25.68 0.63 -7.22
CA LYS A 19 -25.50 1.51 -8.40
C LYS A 19 -24.20 1.28 -9.18
N VAL A 20 -23.31 0.41 -8.71
CA VAL A 20 -22.02 0.15 -9.36
C VAL A 20 -22.12 -0.96 -10.41
N ASN A 21 -23.07 -1.89 -10.24
CA ASN A 21 -23.27 -3.02 -11.16
C ASN A 21 -23.76 -2.60 -12.56
N GLU A 22 -24.54 -1.53 -12.69
CA GLU A 22 -24.99 -1.02 -14.00
C GLU A 22 -23.82 -0.46 -14.84
N VAL A 23 -22.84 0.17 -14.19
CA VAL A 23 -21.67 0.73 -14.86
C VAL A 23 -20.65 -0.38 -15.22
N GLU A 24 -20.55 -1.44 -14.43
CA GLU A 24 -19.69 -2.59 -14.73
C GLU A 24 -20.23 -3.45 -15.88
N GLU A 25 -21.55 -3.67 -15.95
CA GLU A 25 -22.16 -4.42 -17.07
C GLU A 25 -22.06 -3.68 -18.42
N GLU A 26 -22.11 -2.35 -18.42
CA GLU A 26 -21.98 -1.54 -19.63
C GLU A 26 -20.52 -1.52 -20.12
N ASN A 27 -19.54 -1.46 -19.20
CA ASN A 27 -18.12 -1.55 -19.53
C ASN A 27 -17.70 -2.93 -20.05
N GLU A 28 -18.30 -4.03 -19.56
CA GLU A 28 -18.05 -5.36 -20.11
C GLU A 28 -18.53 -5.53 -21.55
N LYS A 29 -19.65 -4.89 -21.92
CA LYS A 29 -20.21 -4.96 -23.27
C LYS A 29 -19.32 -4.23 -24.28
N ILE A 30 -18.84 -3.04 -23.93
CA ILE A 30 -17.90 -2.25 -24.75
C ILE A 30 -16.60 -3.04 -24.97
N ASN A 31 -16.08 -3.70 -23.93
CA ASN A 31 -14.84 -4.46 -23.99
C ASN A 31 -14.95 -5.78 -24.80
N LYS A 32 -16.17 -6.34 -24.93
CA LYS A 32 -16.45 -7.53 -25.77
C LYS A 32 -16.57 -7.16 -27.26
N GLU A 33 -17.05 -5.97 -27.60
CA GLU A 33 -17.14 -5.50 -28.99
C GLU A 33 -15.79 -5.07 -29.57
N GLU A 34 -14.90 -4.46 -28.76
CA GLU A 34 -13.54 -4.12 -29.19
C GLU A 34 -12.66 -5.37 -29.40
N LYS A 35 -12.80 -6.40 -28.56
CA LYS A 35 -12.05 -7.67 -28.69
C LYS A 35 -12.45 -8.50 -29.92
N LYS A 36 -13.67 -8.33 -30.44
CA LYS A 36 -14.12 -9.01 -31.68
C LYS A 36 -13.57 -8.38 -32.96
N LYS A 37 -13.09 -7.13 -32.92
CA LYS A 37 -12.50 -6.45 -34.09
C LYS A 37 -10.99 -6.70 -34.25
N ILE A 38 -10.31 -7.21 -33.21
CA ILE A 38 -8.85 -7.40 -33.21
C ILE A 38 -8.46 -8.85 -33.57
N ASN A 39 -9.35 -9.84 -33.41
CA ASN A 39 -9.04 -11.25 -33.67
C ASN A 39 -9.33 -11.69 -35.12
N LYS A 40 -8.76 -10.98 -36.09
CA LYS A 40 -8.73 -11.47 -37.47
C LYS A 40 -7.45 -11.06 -38.17
N GLU A 41 -6.31 -11.51 -37.66
CA GLU A 41 -5.14 -11.90 -38.44
C GLU A 41 -4.06 -12.43 -37.49
N GLU A 42 -3.26 -13.38 -38.00
CA GLU A 42 -2.10 -14.02 -37.37
C GLU A 42 -2.46 -15.13 -36.36
N GLY A 43 -2.30 -16.42 -36.69
CA GLY A 43 -1.20 -17.02 -37.44
C GLY A 43 -0.27 -17.68 -36.45
N GLU A 44 -0.54 -18.96 -36.17
CA GLU A 44 0.22 -19.89 -35.35
C GLU A 44 1.74 -19.75 -35.59
N LYS A 45 2.45 -19.16 -34.63
CA LYS A 45 3.89 -19.31 -34.47
C LYS A 45 4.20 -19.66 -33.02
N VAL A 46 4.74 -20.87 -32.89
CA VAL A 46 5.45 -21.34 -31.71
C VAL A 46 6.73 -20.50 -31.62
N ASP A 47 6.75 -19.50 -30.74
CA ASP A 47 7.97 -18.82 -30.34
C ASP A 47 8.24 -19.19 -28.88
N GLU A 48 9.40 -19.77 -28.62
CA GLU A 48 10.08 -19.76 -27.33
C GLU A 48 10.36 -18.29 -26.95
N ALA A 49 9.33 -17.57 -26.53
CA ALA A 49 9.47 -16.26 -25.94
C ALA A 49 10.25 -16.44 -24.64
N SER A 50 11.48 -15.96 -24.60
CA SER A 50 12.25 -15.85 -23.37
C SER A 50 11.37 -15.21 -22.29
N ASP A 51 11.31 -15.82 -21.11
CA ASP A 51 10.56 -15.25 -19.99
C ASP A 51 11.25 -13.96 -19.52
N ILE A 52 10.90 -12.85 -20.18
CA ILE A 52 11.42 -11.52 -19.90
C ILE A 52 10.86 -10.93 -18.60
N SER A 53 9.95 -11.63 -17.90
CA SER A 53 9.40 -11.18 -16.62
C SER A 53 10.46 -11.05 -15.54
N GLY A 54 11.40 -12.01 -15.46
CA GLY A 54 12.49 -11.97 -14.47
C GLY A 54 13.34 -10.70 -14.60
N PRO A 55 13.97 -10.46 -15.77
CA PRO A 55 14.74 -9.24 -16.03
C PRO A 55 13.96 -7.93 -15.80
N PHE A 56 12.66 -7.93 -16.11
CA PHE A 56 11.79 -6.79 -15.84
C PHE A 56 11.61 -6.52 -14.34
N ILE A 57 11.30 -7.56 -13.56
CA ILE A 57 11.17 -7.48 -12.09
C ILE A 57 12.48 -6.98 -11.46
N ASP A 58 13.63 -7.51 -11.89
CA ASP A 58 14.94 -7.09 -11.39
C ASP A 58 15.23 -5.61 -11.69
N THR A 59 14.84 -5.16 -12.89
CA THR A 59 14.99 -3.77 -13.30
C THR A 59 14.10 -2.86 -12.46
N LEU A 60 12.82 -3.22 -12.28
CA LEU A 60 11.91 -2.49 -11.40
C LEU A 60 12.41 -2.44 -9.96
N ALA A 61 12.89 -3.56 -9.42
CA ALA A 61 13.46 -3.63 -8.08
C ALA A 61 14.65 -2.67 -7.92
N ARG A 62 15.52 -2.59 -8.92
CA ARG A 62 16.65 -1.65 -8.91
C ARG A 62 16.16 -0.19 -8.92
N ILE A 63 15.17 0.13 -9.76
CA ILE A 63 14.60 1.49 -9.83
C ILE A 63 13.93 1.85 -8.50
N ILE A 64 13.07 0.98 -7.95
CA ILE A 64 12.40 1.18 -6.67
C ILE A 64 13.43 1.44 -5.57
N LYS A 65 14.48 0.63 -5.49
CA LYS A 65 15.56 0.84 -4.51
C LYS A 65 16.19 2.23 -4.61
N VAL A 66 16.45 2.73 -5.82
CA VAL A 66 17.00 4.08 -6.04
C VAL A 66 15.98 5.15 -5.63
N VAL A 67 14.72 5.00 -6.02
CA VAL A 67 13.62 5.93 -5.67
C VAL A 67 13.49 6.07 -4.16
N LEU A 68 13.46 4.96 -3.43
CA LEU A 68 13.29 4.95 -1.96
C LEU A 68 14.45 5.65 -1.22
N LYS A 69 15.66 5.61 -1.78
CA LYS A 69 16.85 6.26 -1.23
C LYS A 69 17.09 7.68 -1.74
N THR A 70 16.26 8.16 -2.66
CA THR A 70 16.39 9.51 -3.21
C THR A 70 15.90 10.53 -2.18
N ASP A 71 16.80 11.41 -1.75
CA ASP A 71 16.52 12.40 -0.71
C ASP A 71 15.59 13.51 -1.22
N ALA A 72 15.90 14.04 -2.41
CA ALA A 72 15.12 15.09 -3.06
C ALA A 72 13.67 14.64 -3.29
N LYS A 73 12.71 15.23 -2.57
CA LYS A 73 11.27 14.90 -2.65
C LYS A 73 10.73 14.93 -4.08
N ARG A 74 11.14 15.93 -4.87
CA ARG A 74 10.74 16.04 -6.28
C ARG A 74 11.23 14.85 -7.11
N GLY A 75 12.53 14.53 -7.04
CA GLY A 75 13.12 13.41 -7.76
C GLY A 75 12.52 12.07 -7.34
N ARG A 76 12.25 11.89 -6.04
CA ARG A 76 11.54 10.72 -5.53
C ARG A 76 10.13 10.61 -6.10
N ASN A 77 9.35 11.69 -6.13
CA ASN A 77 8.00 11.69 -6.70
C ASN A 77 8.00 11.38 -8.21
N GLU A 78 8.92 11.97 -8.97
CA GLU A 78 9.08 11.67 -10.40
C GLU A 78 9.47 10.20 -10.63
N GLY A 79 10.36 9.67 -9.78
CA GLY A 79 10.72 8.26 -9.77
C GLY A 79 9.54 7.33 -9.46
N LYS A 80 8.73 7.65 -8.44
CA LYS A 80 7.49 6.92 -8.11
C LYS A 80 6.51 6.91 -9.28
N CYS A 81 6.28 8.06 -9.91
CA CYS A 81 5.43 8.16 -11.09
C CYS A 81 5.96 7.32 -12.26
N THR A 82 7.27 7.30 -12.46
CA THR A 82 7.91 6.47 -13.51
C THR A 82 7.70 4.98 -13.25
N VAL A 83 7.89 4.52 -12.01
CA VAL A 83 7.61 3.12 -11.64
C VAL A 83 6.14 2.75 -11.87
N LEU A 84 5.20 3.62 -11.47
CA LEU A 84 3.77 3.37 -11.70
C LEU A 84 3.42 3.30 -13.20
N LYS A 85 4.00 4.18 -14.03
CA LYS A 85 3.85 4.11 -15.50
C LYS A 85 4.39 2.80 -16.06
N LEU A 86 5.60 2.40 -15.66
CA LEU A 86 6.19 1.13 -16.11
C LEU A 86 5.34 -0.07 -15.71
N LEU A 87 4.80 -0.09 -14.49
CA LEU A 87 3.90 -1.15 -14.02
C LEU A 87 2.60 -1.19 -14.83
N PHE A 88 2.04 -0.03 -15.16
CA PHE A 88 0.84 0.07 -15.98
C PHE A 88 1.08 -0.42 -17.42
N GLU A 89 2.11 0.10 -18.07
CA GLU A 89 2.47 -0.22 -19.46
C GLU A 89 2.88 -1.69 -19.64
N ASN A 90 3.52 -2.28 -18.63
CA ASN A 90 4.04 -3.65 -18.69
C ASN A 90 3.24 -4.62 -17.82
N ASN A 91 1.99 -4.31 -17.50
CA ASN A 91 1.16 -5.16 -16.63
C ASN A 91 1.05 -6.59 -17.18
N GLY A 92 1.10 -6.77 -18.50
CA GLY A 92 1.15 -8.08 -19.15
C GLY A 92 2.27 -9.01 -18.65
N LEU A 93 3.45 -8.45 -18.32
CA LEU A 93 4.61 -9.20 -17.82
C LEU A 93 4.41 -9.69 -16.38
N LEU A 94 3.50 -9.06 -15.64
CA LEU A 94 3.17 -9.41 -14.25
C LEU A 94 1.83 -10.14 -14.13
N LYS A 95 1.27 -10.66 -15.23
CA LYS A 95 0.03 -11.46 -15.22
C LYS A 95 0.26 -12.91 -14.82
N ASN A 96 1.45 -13.45 -15.05
CA ASN A 96 1.78 -14.80 -14.61
C ASN A 96 1.79 -14.82 -13.07
N VAL A 97 1.06 -15.77 -12.47
CA VAL A 97 0.93 -15.91 -11.01
C VAL A 97 2.30 -15.89 -10.32
N ASN A 98 3.28 -16.62 -10.84
CA ASN A 98 4.62 -16.68 -10.27
C ASN A 98 5.32 -15.32 -10.32
N SER A 99 5.27 -14.64 -11.47
CA SER A 99 5.87 -13.29 -11.62
C SER A 99 5.22 -12.26 -10.69
N ALA A 100 3.89 -12.33 -10.56
CA ALA A 100 3.12 -11.44 -9.70
C ALA A 100 3.48 -11.65 -8.23
N GLU A 101 3.56 -12.91 -7.81
CA GLU A 101 3.93 -13.30 -6.46
C GLU A 101 5.37 -12.90 -6.14
N THR A 102 6.33 -13.14 -7.04
CA THR A 102 7.73 -12.71 -6.88
C THR A 102 7.83 -11.20 -6.70
N PHE A 103 7.14 -10.42 -7.55
CA PHE A 103 7.14 -8.97 -7.43
C PHE A 103 6.47 -8.50 -6.12
N ASN A 104 5.32 -9.06 -5.75
CA ASN A 104 4.62 -8.70 -4.51
C ASN A 104 5.47 -9.02 -3.26
N LYS A 105 6.14 -10.17 -3.22
CA LYS A 105 7.10 -10.53 -2.17
C LYS A 105 8.26 -9.55 -2.09
N TYR A 106 8.79 -9.11 -3.24
CA TYR A 106 9.82 -8.08 -3.27
C TYR A 106 9.31 -6.75 -2.66
N ILE A 107 8.13 -6.27 -3.06
CA ILE A 107 7.54 -5.06 -2.50
C ILE A 107 7.32 -5.20 -0.99
N LEU A 108 6.78 -6.32 -0.53
CA LEU A 108 6.55 -6.55 0.89
C LEU A 108 7.86 -6.58 1.70
N SER A 109 8.91 -7.23 1.19
CA SER A 109 10.24 -7.21 1.84
C SER A 109 10.84 -5.80 1.92
N THR A 110 10.52 -4.97 0.92
CA THR A 110 10.91 -3.56 0.88
C THR A 110 10.12 -2.75 1.90
N CYS A 111 8.81 -3.00 2.05
CA CYS A 111 7.99 -2.43 3.12
C CYS A 111 8.56 -2.78 4.50
N GLN A 112 8.92 -4.03 4.75
CA GLN A 112 9.53 -4.46 6.01
C GLN A 112 10.84 -3.71 6.28
N SER A 113 11.67 -3.51 5.26
CA SER A 113 12.93 -2.77 5.37
C SER A 113 12.69 -1.29 5.71
N CYS A 114 11.74 -0.63 5.03
CA CYS A 114 11.33 0.74 5.32
C CYS A 114 10.75 0.88 6.73
N LEU A 115 9.94 -0.09 7.17
CA LEU A 115 9.34 -0.10 8.50
C LEU A 115 10.38 -0.26 9.61
N ASN A 116 11.34 -1.18 9.44
CA ASN A 116 12.46 -1.33 10.36
C ASN A 116 13.30 -0.04 10.45
N SER A 117 13.56 0.60 9.30
CA SER A 117 14.25 1.89 9.25
C SER A 117 13.46 2.98 9.97
N LEU A 118 12.14 3.07 9.73
CA LEU A 118 11.24 4.03 10.38
C LEU A 118 11.25 3.85 11.90
N LEU A 119 11.17 2.61 12.39
CA LEU A 119 11.20 2.31 13.82
C LEU A 119 12.53 2.72 14.46
N ASN A 120 13.66 2.44 13.79
CA ASN A 120 14.99 2.84 14.27
C ASN A 120 15.14 4.36 14.32
N LEU A 121 14.74 5.06 13.26
CA LEU A 121 14.72 6.52 13.21
C LEU A 121 13.80 7.10 14.30
N ALA A 122 12.66 6.45 14.57
CA ALA A 122 11.76 6.88 15.61
C ALA A 122 12.38 6.78 17.01
N LYS A 123 13.07 5.66 17.29
CA LYS A 123 13.82 5.47 18.55
C LYS A 123 14.95 6.48 18.70
N GLU A 124 15.67 6.76 17.62
CA GLU A 124 16.76 7.73 17.63
C GLU A 124 16.24 9.16 17.87
N ALA A 125 15.17 9.55 17.19
CA ALA A 125 14.54 10.86 17.36
C ALA A 125 14.08 11.11 18.81
N VAL A 126 13.61 10.08 19.51
CA VAL A 126 13.26 10.19 20.95
C VAL A 126 14.50 10.44 21.81
N LYS A 127 15.67 9.88 21.46
CA LYS A 127 16.92 10.07 22.20
C LYS A 127 17.58 11.41 21.91
N SER A 128 17.60 11.81 20.64
CA SER A 128 18.31 13.02 20.18
C SER A 128 17.43 14.28 20.21
N GLY A 129 16.10 14.12 20.31
CA GLY A 129 15.13 15.21 20.17
C GLY A 129 14.97 15.71 18.72
N TYR A 130 15.69 15.13 17.75
CA TYR A 130 15.63 15.54 16.35
C TYR A 130 14.74 14.59 15.55
N VAL A 131 13.59 15.10 15.14
CA VAL A 131 12.66 14.41 14.23
C VAL A 131 13.02 14.81 12.80
N GLY A 132 13.87 14.01 12.15
CA GLY A 132 14.40 14.32 10.82
C GLY A 132 13.42 14.14 9.65
N SER A 133 13.78 14.73 8.51
CA SER A 133 13.17 14.51 7.18
C SER A 133 13.14 13.04 6.76
N ASP A 134 14.03 12.22 7.31
CA ASP A 134 14.12 10.78 7.02
C ASP A 134 12.88 10.01 7.47
N ILE A 135 12.28 10.35 8.61
CA ILE A 135 11.02 9.74 9.07
C ILE A 135 9.89 10.02 8.08
N ALA A 136 9.79 11.28 7.65
CA ALA A 136 8.79 11.67 6.67
C ALA A 136 9.01 10.94 5.34
N ARG A 137 10.26 10.74 4.94
CA ARG A 137 10.62 9.96 3.74
C ARG A 137 10.23 8.49 3.90
N GLU A 138 10.56 7.82 5.00
CA GLU A 138 10.22 6.40 5.17
C GLU A 138 8.70 6.18 5.28
N ALA A 139 7.97 7.10 5.92
CA ALA A 139 6.50 7.04 5.95
C ALA A 139 5.88 7.25 4.55
N ASP A 140 6.37 8.23 3.79
CA ASP A 140 5.97 8.47 2.39
C ASP A 140 6.31 7.29 1.47
N ASN A 141 7.43 6.61 1.72
CA ASN A 141 7.81 5.38 1.04
C ASN A 141 6.83 4.24 1.32
N LEU A 142 6.52 3.99 2.60
CA LEU A 142 5.57 2.96 3.02
C LEU A 142 4.17 3.18 2.43
N LEU A 143 3.69 4.42 2.44
CA LEU A 143 2.37 4.74 1.89
C LEU A 143 2.29 4.41 0.39
N TRP A 144 3.34 4.74 -0.36
CA TRP A 144 3.39 4.44 -1.79
C TRP A 144 3.50 2.94 -2.08
N LEU A 145 4.32 2.20 -1.32
CA LEU A 145 4.43 0.75 -1.49
C LEU A 145 3.14 0.02 -1.09
N LEU A 146 2.44 0.52 -0.06
CA LEU A 146 1.10 0.04 0.31
C LEU A 146 0.12 0.21 -0.84
N ASP A 147 0.12 1.37 -1.52
CA ASP A 147 -0.77 1.60 -2.67
C ASP A 147 -0.48 0.61 -3.80
N ILE A 148 0.80 0.32 -4.10
CA ILE A 148 1.19 -0.70 -5.08
C ILE A 148 0.64 -2.08 -4.69
N LEU A 149 0.75 -2.48 -3.42
CA LEU A 149 0.22 -3.76 -2.95
C LEU A 149 -1.31 -3.80 -2.98
N ALA A 150 -1.97 -2.70 -2.62
CA ALA A 150 -3.43 -2.61 -2.59
C ALA A 150 -4.03 -2.69 -3.99
N ASP A 151 -3.47 -1.98 -4.98
CA ASP A 151 -3.88 -2.05 -6.38
C ASP A 151 -3.74 -3.48 -6.96
N ARG A 152 -2.82 -4.26 -6.40
CA ARG A 152 -2.56 -5.66 -6.76
C ARG A 152 -3.28 -6.67 -5.84
N LYS A 153 -4.16 -6.22 -4.95
CA LYS A 153 -4.90 -7.04 -3.97
C LYS A 153 -3.98 -7.94 -3.10
N SER A 154 -2.79 -7.45 -2.76
CA SER A 154 -1.73 -8.20 -2.07
C SER A 154 -1.23 -7.49 -0.80
N ALA A 155 -2.06 -6.64 -0.21
CA ALA A 155 -1.71 -5.81 0.95
C ALA A 155 -1.99 -6.46 2.32
N GLU A 156 -2.52 -7.68 2.36
CA GLU A 156 -2.89 -8.37 3.62
C GLU A 156 -1.69 -8.55 4.56
N GLU A 157 -0.57 -9.06 4.04
CA GLU A 157 0.65 -9.25 4.83
C GLU A 157 1.23 -7.92 5.33
N PHE A 158 1.08 -6.84 4.55
CA PHE A 158 1.45 -5.50 5.01
C PHE A 158 0.55 -5.04 6.17
N ALA A 159 -0.77 -5.28 6.08
CA ALA A 159 -1.71 -4.92 7.13
C ALA A 159 -1.35 -5.62 8.45
N LEU A 160 -1.01 -6.93 8.40
CA LEU A 160 -0.53 -7.69 9.55
C LEU A 160 0.79 -7.14 10.10
N MET A 161 1.77 -6.88 9.22
CA MET A 161 3.06 -6.29 9.62
C MET A 161 2.89 -4.94 10.32
N TRP A 162 2.00 -4.08 9.81
CA TRP A 162 1.69 -2.77 10.38
C TRP A 162 0.91 -2.88 11.69
N ALA A 163 -0.08 -3.77 11.77
CA ALA A 163 -0.86 -4.00 12.99
C ALA A 163 0.01 -4.35 14.20
N ASN A 164 1.09 -5.10 13.97
CA ASN A 164 2.03 -5.54 15.01
C ASN A 164 3.04 -4.47 15.47
N GLN A 165 2.93 -3.22 15.01
CA GLN A 165 3.87 -2.14 15.35
C GLN A 165 3.51 -1.41 16.66
N GLN A 166 3.29 -2.19 17.72
CA GLN A 166 2.92 -1.65 19.04
C GLN A 166 4.00 -0.75 19.64
N GLU A 167 5.27 -1.06 19.41
CA GLU A 167 6.38 -0.21 19.85
C GLU A 167 6.35 1.16 19.17
N LEU A 168 6.14 1.21 17.85
CA LEU A 168 6.04 2.46 17.10
C LEU A 168 4.85 3.31 17.56
N ALA A 169 3.69 2.69 17.73
CA ALA A 169 2.49 3.35 18.24
C ALA A 169 2.72 3.97 19.63
N ASN A 170 3.41 3.26 20.52
CA ASN A 170 3.76 3.75 21.85
C ASN A 170 4.73 4.94 21.79
N LEU A 171 5.73 4.91 20.91
CA LEU A 171 6.65 6.04 20.71
C LEU A 171 5.90 7.29 20.25
N LEU A 172 4.96 7.14 19.31
CA LEU A 172 4.15 8.25 18.79
C LEU A 172 3.31 8.91 19.88
N MET A 173 2.63 8.08 20.68
CA MET A 173 1.77 8.55 21.77
C MET A 173 2.54 9.29 22.86
N LYS A 174 3.73 8.80 23.22
CA LYS A 174 4.48 9.32 24.37
C LYS A 174 5.36 10.53 24.04
N TYR A 175 5.92 10.59 22.83
CA TYR A 175 7.04 11.50 22.56
C TYR A 175 6.82 12.43 21.36
N TRP A 176 5.85 12.16 20.47
CA TRP A 176 5.76 12.84 19.17
C TRP A 176 4.60 13.83 19.06
N HIS A 177 4.18 14.40 20.18
CA HIS A 177 3.04 15.34 20.22
C HIS A 177 3.20 16.54 19.28
N HIS A 178 4.43 17.00 19.01
CA HIS A 178 4.74 18.14 18.14
C HIS A 178 5.52 17.76 16.87
N ALA A 179 5.70 16.48 16.59
CA ALA A 179 6.47 16.03 15.44
C ALA A 179 5.71 16.30 14.14
N SER A 180 6.26 17.15 13.26
CA SER A 180 5.66 17.48 11.96
C SER A 180 5.43 16.26 11.08
N SER A 181 6.16 15.16 11.28
CA SER A 181 6.04 13.91 10.51
C SER A 181 5.01 12.92 11.07
N ARG A 182 4.48 13.15 12.29
CA ARG A 182 3.52 12.25 12.95
C ARG A 182 2.28 11.97 12.08
N HIS A 183 1.77 13.01 11.41
CA HIS A 183 0.61 12.87 10.54
C HIS A 183 0.82 11.83 9.43
N LEU A 184 2.02 11.68 8.88
CA LEU A 184 2.30 10.73 7.79
C LEU A 184 2.16 9.27 8.26
N ILE A 185 2.55 8.97 9.50
CA ILE A 185 2.36 7.65 10.08
C ILE A 185 0.87 7.37 10.27
N SER A 186 0.13 8.36 10.77
CA SER A 186 -1.33 8.28 10.90
C SER A 186 -2.03 8.16 9.54
N CYS A 187 -1.45 8.70 8.46
CA CYS A 187 -1.95 8.50 7.09
C CYS A 187 -1.85 7.04 6.63
N ILE A 188 -0.79 6.30 7.00
CA ILE A 188 -0.64 4.88 6.66
C ILE A 188 -1.75 4.06 7.30
N THR A 189 -2.00 4.27 8.60
CA THR A 189 -3.10 3.62 9.32
C THR A 189 -4.45 3.98 8.71
N ALA A 190 -4.69 5.26 8.43
CA ALA A 190 -5.95 5.69 7.80
C ALA A 190 -6.15 5.02 6.43
N ARG A 191 -5.08 4.94 5.60
CA ARG A 191 -5.13 4.27 4.30
C ARG A 191 -5.47 2.79 4.43
N LEU A 192 -4.91 2.10 5.42
CA LEU A 192 -5.25 0.70 5.71
C LEU A 192 -6.71 0.54 6.12
N LEU A 193 -7.19 1.36 7.06
CA LEU A 193 -8.58 1.28 7.54
C LEU A 193 -9.58 1.55 6.41
N VAL A 194 -9.33 2.56 5.57
CA VAL A 194 -10.17 2.85 4.38
C VAL A 194 -10.08 1.71 3.36
N GLY A 195 -8.87 1.18 3.11
CA GLY A 195 -8.68 0.07 2.19
C GLY A 195 -9.40 -1.21 2.64
N ILE A 196 -9.37 -1.52 3.94
CA ILE A 196 -10.10 -2.65 4.54
C ILE A 196 -11.60 -2.38 4.49
N GLY A 197 -12.04 -1.19 4.90
CA GLY A 197 -13.45 -0.81 4.91
C GLY A 197 -14.11 -0.82 3.54
N ASN A 198 -13.38 -0.50 2.48
CA ASN A 198 -13.90 -0.53 1.10
C ASN A 198 -13.59 -1.85 0.37
N GLY A 199 -13.15 -2.90 1.07
CA GLY A 199 -12.86 -4.22 0.48
C GLY A 199 -11.64 -4.29 -0.45
N ARG A 200 -10.85 -3.21 -0.58
CA ARG A 200 -9.62 -3.19 -1.41
C ARG A 200 -8.46 -3.96 -0.77
N ILE A 201 -8.46 -4.07 0.55
CA ILE A 201 -7.44 -4.79 1.33
C ILE A 201 -8.14 -5.90 2.12
N SER A 202 -7.79 -7.14 1.84
CA SER A 202 -8.18 -8.27 2.67
C SER A 202 -7.40 -8.22 3.99
N ALA A 203 -8.10 -8.47 5.10
CA ALA A 203 -7.48 -8.62 6.41
C ALA A 203 -8.32 -9.60 7.24
N ALA A 204 -7.67 -10.64 7.74
CA ALA A 204 -8.22 -11.56 8.72
C ALA A 204 -8.76 -10.81 9.95
N GLU A 205 -9.75 -11.41 10.64
CA GLU A 205 -10.41 -10.78 11.78
C GLU A 205 -9.40 -10.39 12.87
N GLU A 206 -8.46 -11.28 13.18
CA GLU A 206 -7.41 -11.06 14.17
C GLU A 206 -6.52 -9.87 13.78
N THR A 207 -6.20 -9.75 12.48
CA THR A 207 -5.42 -8.61 11.97
C THR A 207 -6.18 -7.31 12.15
N ARG A 208 -7.49 -7.28 11.86
CA ARG A 208 -8.34 -6.10 12.08
C ARG A 208 -8.40 -5.71 13.55
N GLN A 209 -8.53 -6.70 14.45
CA GLN A 209 -8.57 -6.47 15.90
C GLN A 209 -7.24 -5.89 16.40
N VAL A 210 -6.10 -6.49 16.03
CA VAL A 210 -4.78 -5.99 16.43
C VAL A 210 -4.51 -4.61 15.82
N LEU A 211 -4.86 -4.38 14.55
CA LEU A 211 -4.73 -3.08 13.90
C LEU A 211 -5.48 -2.00 14.67
N TRP A 212 -6.73 -2.28 15.05
CA TRP A 212 -7.54 -1.38 15.84
C TRP A 212 -6.92 -1.09 17.21
N LEU A 213 -6.58 -2.13 17.97
CA LEU A 213 -6.02 -1.97 19.32
C LEU A 213 -4.71 -1.20 19.33
N THR A 214 -3.83 -1.46 18.36
CA THR A 214 -2.53 -0.81 18.25
C THR A 214 -2.65 0.65 17.81
N TRP A 215 -3.48 0.92 16.80
CA TRP A 215 -3.42 2.20 16.09
C TRP A 215 -4.59 3.13 16.32
N PHE A 216 -5.71 2.67 16.87
CA PHE A 216 -6.83 3.55 17.21
C PHE A 216 -6.44 4.65 18.22
N PRO A 217 -5.69 4.37 19.31
CA PRO A 217 -5.27 5.42 20.24
C PRO A 217 -4.46 6.57 19.60
N PRO A 218 -3.36 6.31 18.85
CA PRO A 218 -2.62 7.39 18.19
C PRO A 218 -3.44 8.10 17.10
N LEU A 219 -4.28 7.36 16.36
CA LEU A 219 -5.13 7.92 15.30
C LEU A 219 -6.19 8.88 15.88
N SER A 220 -6.82 8.52 17.00
CA SER A 220 -7.80 9.36 17.69
C SER A 220 -7.19 10.69 18.12
N ASN A 221 -5.97 10.68 18.66
CA ASN A 221 -5.26 11.89 19.02
C ASN A 221 -4.90 12.78 17.80
N ASP A 222 -4.79 12.19 16.60
CA ASP A 222 -4.43 12.90 15.36
C ASP A 222 -5.62 13.28 14.49
N TYR A 223 -6.85 12.96 14.90
CA TYR A 223 -8.05 13.09 14.07
C TYR A 223 -8.23 14.50 13.47
N SER A 224 -7.96 15.55 14.25
CA SER A 224 -8.02 16.95 13.82
C SER A 224 -7.04 17.29 12.69
N CYS A 225 -5.87 16.64 12.68
CA CYS A 225 -4.85 16.82 11.63
C CYS A 225 -5.22 16.01 10.39
N LEU A 226 -5.67 14.78 10.57
CA LEU A 226 -6.10 13.90 9.48
C LEU A 226 -7.25 14.50 8.68
N LYS A 227 -8.21 15.19 9.31
CA LYS A 227 -9.33 15.84 8.63
C LYS A 227 -8.90 16.93 7.63
N LYS A 228 -7.72 17.54 7.80
CA LYS A 228 -7.20 18.59 6.90
C LYS A 228 -6.43 18.04 5.71
N THR A 229 -5.90 16.84 5.85
CA THR A 229 -5.28 16.08 4.76
C THR A 229 -6.42 15.42 3.99
N ARG A 230 -6.59 15.69 2.70
CA ARG A 230 -7.61 15.01 1.85
C ARG A 230 -7.29 13.51 1.73
N LEU A 231 -7.59 12.76 2.78
CA LEU A 231 -7.56 11.30 2.84
C LEU A 231 -8.98 10.71 2.89
N ILE A 232 -9.99 11.58 2.70
CA ILE A 232 -11.39 11.29 2.43
C ILE A 232 -11.77 12.17 1.23
#